data_AF-W5JTL0-F1
#
_entry.id   AF-W5JTL0-F1
#
_cell.length_a   1.000
_cell.length_b   1.000
_cell.length_c   1.000
_cell.angle_alpha   90.00
_cell.angle_beta   90.00
_cell.angle_gamma   90.00
#
_symmetry.space_group_name_H-M   'P 1'
#
loop_
_entity.id
_entity.type
_entity.pdbx_description
1 polymer ?
#
loop_
_entity_poly.entity_id
_entity_poly.type
_entity_poly.pdbx_seq_one_letter_code
_entity_poly.pdbx_strand_id
1 'polypeptide(L)'
;MDLYRKVHKFATVIEYFANGKWTFENENMRSLRERLSPDDQIMFPCNVKKLVWVDYFWTYIHGLRKHIANEPLENLDEAIKRHKQMRILHFFILVAYYSVCALILFYLAKAVGILLF
;
A
#
# COMPACT_ATOMS: atom_id res chain seq x y z
N MET A 1 -0.25 -20.74 -7.55
CA MET A 1 -0.61 -20.79 -6.11
C MET A 1 0.53 -20.36 -5.19
N ASP A 2 1.79 -20.68 -5.49
CA ASP A 2 2.90 -20.45 -4.54
C ASP A 2 3.21 -18.98 -4.27
N LEU A 3 3.06 -18.11 -5.26
CA LEU A 3 3.26 -16.66 -5.06
C LEU A 3 2.26 -16.09 -4.06
N TYR A 4 0.96 -16.38 -4.23
CA TYR A 4 -0.08 -15.93 -3.30
C TYR A 4 0.20 -16.41 -1.89
N ARG A 5 0.58 -17.68 -1.71
CA ARG A 5 0.92 -18.24 -0.40
C ARG A 5 2.10 -17.50 0.25
N LYS A 6 3.15 -17.19 -0.51
CA LYS A 6 4.32 -16.43 -0.02
C LYS A 6 3.94 -15.01 0.38
N VAL A 7 3.20 -14.30 -0.48
CA VAL A 7 2.74 -12.93 -0.23
C VAL A 7 1.82 -12.89 0.99
N HIS A 8 0.87 -13.82 1.08
CA HIS A 8 -0.06 -13.90 2.20
C HIS A 8 0.66 -14.20 3.51
N LYS A 9 1.57 -15.18 3.53
CA LYS A 9 2.38 -15.49 4.71
C LYS A 9 3.17 -14.27 5.18
N PHE A 10 3.81 -13.54 4.25
CA PHE A 10 4.53 -12.32 4.59
C PHE A 10 3.59 -11.26 5.18
N ALA A 11 2.46 -11.00 4.53
CA ALA A 11 1.46 -10.04 4.99
C ALA A 11 0.97 -10.36 6.41
N THR A 12 0.65 -11.62 6.71
CA THR A 12 0.24 -12.06 8.05
C THR A 12 1.32 -11.82 9.10
N VAL A 13 2.58 -12.09 8.77
CA VAL A 13 3.69 -11.88 9.72
C VAL A 13 3.91 -10.41 10.05
N ILE A 14 3.76 -9.52 9.06
CA ILE A 14 3.97 -8.07 9.28
C ILE A 14 2.71 -7.34 9.78
N GLU A 15 1.54 -7.99 9.75
CA GLU A 15 0.24 -7.37 10.01
C GLU A 15 0.21 -6.59 11.33
N TYR A 16 0.72 -7.19 12.40
CA TYR A 16 0.82 -6.57 13.72
C TYR A 16 1.55 -5.23 13.66
N PHE A 17 2.72 -5.20 13.02
CA PHE A 17 3.55 -4.00 12.91
C PHE A 17 2.99 -2.98 11.93
N ALA A 18 2.43 -3.43 10.81
CA ALA A 18 1.97 -2.55 9.74
C ALA A 18 0.66 -1.82 10.07
N ASN A 19 -0.26 -2.48 10.79
CA ASN A 19 -1.61 -1.96 11.04
C ASN A 19 -1.82 -1.44 12.47
N GLY A 20 -0.85 -1.65 13.36
CA GLY A 20 -0.89 -1.12 14.72
C GLY A 20 -0.76 0.41 14.76
N LYS A 21 -1.37 1.03 15.79
CA LYS A 21 -1.09 2.42 16.14
C LYS A 21 0.08 2.43 17.12
N TRP A 22 1.21 2.94 16.67
CA TRP A 22 2.45 2.94 17.43
C TRP A 22 2.79 4.36 17.86
N THR A 23 2.99 4.54 19.16
CA THR A 23 3.63 5.74 19.71
C THR A 23 5.10 5.44 19.87
N PHE A 24 5.94 6.04 19.02
CA PHE A 24 7.39 5.92 19.13
C PHE A 24 7.93 7.06 19.98
N GLU A 25 8.40 6.73 21.18
CA GLU A 25 9.12 7.67 22.02
C GLU A 25 10.52 7.92 21.45
N ASN A 26 10.88 9.18 21.24
CA ASN A 26 12.17 9.56 20.63
C ASN A 26 12.89 10.69 21.38
N GLU A 27 12.57 10.90 22.65
CA GLU A 27 13.07 12.03 23.43
C GLU A 27 14.60 12.02 23.57
N ASN A 28 15.22 10.85 23.77
CA ASN A 28 16.68 10.73 23.83
C ASN A 28 17.35 11.18 22.53
N MET A 29 16.79 10.79 21.38
CA MET A 29 17.34 11.17 20.08
C MET A 29 17.15 12.67 19.81
N ARG A 30 16.01 13.22 20.23
CA ARG A 30 15.73 14.65 20.13
C ARG A 30 16.70 15.48 20.97
N SER A 31 16.88 15.08 22.23
CA SER A 31 17.81 15.70 23.17
C SER A 31 19.26 15.63 22.66
N LEU A 32 19.69 14.47 22.17
CA LEU A 32 21.02 14.32 21.57
C LEU A 32 21.21 15.29 20.40
N ARG A 33 20.26 15.35 19.47
CA ARG A 33 20.33 16.25 18.31
C ARG A 33 20.37 17.71 18.72
N GLU A 34 19.62 18.12 19.74
CA GLU A 34 19.62 19.51 20.24
C GLU A 34 20.96 19.92 20.86
N ARG A 35 21.75 18.95 21.33
CA ARG A 35 23.10 19.17 21.87
C ARG A 35 24.19 19.18 20.81
N LEU A 36 23.89 18.72 19.58
CA LEU A 36 24.84 18.75 18.47
C LEU A 36 25.06 20.18 17.98
N SER A 37 26.29 20.48 17.55
CA SER A 37 26.61 21.73 16.88
C SER A 37 25.78 21.88 15.59
N PRO A 38 25.56 23.11 15.08
CA PRO A 38 24.87 23.31 13.81
C PRO A 38 25.50 22.51 12.65
N ASP A 39 26.83 22.43 12.61
CA ASP A 39 27.57 21.70 11.58
C ASP A 39 27.32 20.19 11.66
N ASP A 40 27.36 19.62 12.88
CA ASP A 40 27.06 18.20 13.09
C ASP A 40 25.61 17.86 12.77
N GLN A 41 24.67 18.76 13.04
CA GLN A 41 23.26 18.55 12.67
C GLN A 41 23.06 18.55 11.15
N ILE A 42 23.90 19.24 10.39
CA ILE A 42 23.89 19.22 8.92
C ILE A 42 24.55 17.94 8.41
N MET A 43 25.71 17.57 8.99
CA MET A 43 26.44 16.35 8.63
C MET A 43 25.66 15.08 8.94
N PHE A 44 24.86 15.08 10.01
CA PHE A 44 24.02 13.97 10.46
C PHE A 44 22.55 14.41 10.55
N PRO A 45 21.80 14.43 9.43
CA PRO A 45 20.43 14.92 9.38
C PRO A 45 19.44 13.91 9.98
N CYS A 46 19.45 13.75 11.30
CA CYS A 46 18.57 12.83 12.02
C CYS A 46 17.20 13.42 12.40
N ASN A 47 16.76 14.48 11.72
CA ASN A 47 15.47 15.11 11.99
C ASN A 47 14.44 14.76 10.90
N VAL A 48 13.60 13.77 11.19
CA VAL A 48 12.53 13.33 10.29
C VAL A 48 11.55 14.45 9.93
N LYS A 49 11.38 15.48 10.79
CA LYS A 49 10.50 16.63 10.48
C LYS A 49 11.03 17.49 9.33
N LYS A 50 12.34 17.44 9.05
CA LYS A 50 12.96 18.17 7.94
C LYS A 50 12.93 17.39 6.61
N LEU A 51 12.45 16.15 6.63
CA LEU A 51 12.43 15.29 5.46
C LEU A 51 11.31 15.71 4.50
N VAL A 52 11.66 15.96 3.24
CA VAL A 52 10.68 16.14 2.17
C VAL A 52 10.20 14.77 1.73
N TRP A 53 9.03 14.37 2.23
CA TRP A 53 8.49 13.01 2.01
C TRP A 53 8.31 12.66 0.54
N VAL A 54 7.96 13.64 -0.30
CA VAL A 54 7.79 13.42 -1.75
C VAL A 54 9.09 12.95 -2.38
N ASP A 55 10.20 13.64 -2.12
CA ASP A 55 11.51 13.31 -2.67
C ASP A 55 12.03 11.98 -2.10
N TYR A 56 11.84 11.76 -0.80
CA TYR A 56 12.20 10.51 -0.15
C TYR A 56 11.50 9.31 -0.81
N PHE A 57 10.17 9.38 -0.97
CA PHE A 57 9.41 8.29 -1.58
C PHE A 57 9.71 8.15 -3.07
N TRP A 58 10.00 9.26 -3.77
CA TRP A 58 10.45 9.21 -5.15
C TRP A 58 11.70 8.36 -5.28
N THR A 59 12.77 8.68 -4.54
CA THR A 59 14.03 7.92 -4.57
C THR A 59 13.82 6.48 -4.09
N TYR A 60 13.07 6.29 -3.00
CA TYR A 60 12.80 4.97 -2.42
C TYR A 60 12.09 4.04 -3.41
N ILE A 61 11.02 4.49 -4.06
CA ILE A 61 10.22 3.68 -4.99
C ILE A 61 11.05 3.33 -6.24
N HIS A 62 11.82 4.28 -6.78
CA HIS A 62 12.70 4.03 -7.93
C HIS A 62 13.82 3.04 -7.58
N GLY A 63 14.40 3.15 -6.39
CA GLY A 63 15.37 2.19 -5.88
C GLY A 63 14.78 0.79 -5.75
N LEU A 64 13.57 0.67 -5.20
CA LEU A 64 12.86 -0.60 -5.07
C LEU A 64 12.58 -1.23 -6.44
N ARG A 65 12.11 -0.43 -7.40
CA ARG A 65 11.88 -0.87 -8.78
C ARG A 65 13.15 -1.44 -9.41
N LYS A 66 14.25 -0.69 -9.34
CA LYS A 66 15.51 -1.06 -9.99
C LYS A 66 16.20 -2.25 -9.32
N HIS A 67 16.25 -2.28 -7.99
CA HIS A 67 17.13 -3.20 -7.26
C HIS A 67 16.42 -4.40 -6.64
N ILE A 68 15.14 -4.27 -6.28
CA ILE A 68 14.37 -5.37 -5.67
C ILE A 68 13.50 -6.04 -6.71
N ALA A 69 12.75 -5.24 -7.48
CA ALA A 69 11.89 -5.76 -8.53
C ALA A 69 12.66 -6.10 -9.83
N ASN A 70 13.91 -5.63 -9.97
CA ASN A 70 14.73 -5.80 -11.16
C ASN A 70 14.02 -5.32 -12.44
N GLU A 71 13.23 -4.24 -12.35
CA GLU A 71 12.54 -3.65 -13.50
C GLU A 71 13.31 -2.42 -14.01
N PRO A 72 13.38 -2.20 -15.34
CA PRO A 72 13.93 -0.98 -15.90
C PRO A 72 13.12 0.25 -15.44
N LEU A 73 13.74 1.43 -15.47
CA LEU A 73 13.04 2.68 -15.12
C LEU A 73 12.26 3.23 -16.33
N GLU A 74 12.68 2.86 -17.53
CA GLU A 74 12.15 3.34 -18.81
C GLU A 74 10.75 2.78 -19.12
N ASN A 75 10.39 1.61 -18.58
CA ASN A 75 9.09 0.97 -18.82
C ASN A 75 7.98 1.45 -17.86
N LEU A 76 8.17 2.59 -17.18
CA LEU A 76 7.22 3.12 -16.20
C LEU A 76 5.83 3.38 -16.84
N ASP A 77 5.79 3.97 -18.04
CA ASP A 77 4.54 4.27 -18.73
C ASP A 77 3.74 3.02 -19.09
N GLU A 78 4.43 1.96 -19.53
CA GLU A 78 3.83 0.67 -19.82
C GLU A 78 3.30 0.00 -18.55
N ALA A 79 4.05 0.06 -17.46
CA ALA A 79 3.63 -0.46 -16.16
C ALA A 79 2.37 0.26 -15.65
N ILE A 80 2.32 1.59 -15.78
CA ILE A 80 1.14 2.39 -15.44
C ILE A 80 -0.05 2.00 -16.32
N LYS A 81 0.14 1.84 -17.63
CA LYS A 81 -0.92 1.42 -18.56
C LYS A 81 -1.47 0.04 -18.19
N ARG A 82 -0.59 -0.93 -17.93
CA ARG A 82 -0.97 -2.27 -17.49
C ARG A 82 -1.73 -2.24 -16.18
N HIS A 83 -1.27 -1.45 -15.20
CA HIS A 83 -1.96 -1.29 -13.92
C HIS A 83 -3.37 -0.70 -14.10
N LYS A 84 -3.54 0.31 -14.96
CA LYS A 84 -4.85 0.87 -15.31
C LYS A 84 -5.77 -0.20 -15.93
N GLN A 85 -5.27 -1.01 -16.86
CA GLN A 85 -6.03 -2.09 -17.47
C GLN A 85 -6.48 -3.14 -16.44
N MET A 86 -5.57 -3.58 -15.58
CA MET A 86 -5.88 -4.54 -14.50
C MET A 86 -6.92 -3.98 -13.53
N ARG A 87 -6.86 -2.67 -13.23
CA ARG A 87 -7.84 -2.00 -12.37
C ARG A 87 -9.22 -1.96 -13.01
N ILE A 88 -9.32 -1.66 -14.31
CA ILE A 88 -10.60 -1.70 -15.04
C ILE A 88 -11.19 -3.11 -15.02
N LEU A 89 -10.37 -4.12 -15.30
CA LEU A 89 -10.79 -5.52 -15.24
C LEU A 89 -11.30 -5.91 -13.85
N HIS A 90 -10.60 -5.51 -12.78
CA HIS A 90 -11.02 -5.76 -11.41
C HIS A 90 -12.40 -5.18 -11.10
N PHE A 91 -12.64 -3.92 -11.44
CA PHE A 91 -13.95 -3.29 -11.22
C PHE A 91 -15.06 -3.94 -12.05
N PHE A 92 -14.77 -4.32 -13.30
CA PHE A 92 -15.73 -5.04 -14.12
C PHE A 92 -16.15 -6.37 -13.47
N ILE A 93 -15.17 -7.15 -12.99
CA ILE A 93 -15.43 -8.42 -12.29
C ILE A 93 -16.25 -8.20 -11.01
N LEU A 94 -15.92 -7.17 -10.22
CA LEU A 94 -16.68 -6.84 -9.01
C LEU A 94 -18.13 -6.48 -9.33
N VAL A 95 -18.36 -5.60 -10.31
CA VAL A 95 -19.72 -5.21 -10.73
C VAL A 95 -20.50 -6.44 -11.19
N ALA A 96 -19.89 -7.31 -12.01
CA ALA A 96 -20.54 -8.53 -12.47
C ALA A 96 -20.88 -9.45 -11.29
N TYR A 97 -19.95 -9.66 -10.36
CA TYR A 97 -20.15 -10.47 -9.16
C TYR A 97 -21.30 -9.95 -8.29
N TYR A 98 -21.30 -8.66 -7.95
CA TYR A 98 -22.35 -8.06 -7.14
C TYR A 98 -23.70 -8.06 -7.85
N SER A 99 -23.73 -7.89 -9.17
CA SER A 99 -24.97 -7.98 -9.96
C SER A 99 -25.56 -9.38 -9.91
N VAL A 100 -24.74 -10.42 -10.03
CA VAL A 100 -25.18 -11.82 -9.89
C VAL A 100 -25.70 -12.09 -8.48
N CYS A 101 -24.98 -11.64 -7.44
CA CYS A 101 -25.45 -11.77 -6.05
C CYS A 101 -26.81 -11.08 -5.84
N ALA A 102 -26.98 -9.86 -6.36
CA ALA A 102 -28.25 -9.13 -6.26
C ALA A 102 -29.40 -9.84 -6.98
N LEU A 103 -29.16 -10.40 -8.17
CA LEU A 103 -30.15 -11.20 -8.90
C LEU A 103 -30.55 -12.46 -8.13
N ILE A 104 -29.58 -13.20 -7.57
CA ILE A 104 -29.85 -14.38 -6.75
C ILE A 104 -30.72 -14.00 -5.54
N LEU A 105 -30.34 -12.93 -4.82
CA LEU A 105 -31.11 -12.44 -3.67
C LEU A 105 -32.54 -12.03 -4.07
N PHE A 106 -32.71 -11.37 -5.23
CA PHE A 106 -34.01 -10.99 -5.76
C PHE A 106 -34.90 -12.22 -6.04
N TYR A 107 -34.36 -13.24 -6.72
CA TYR A 107 -35.11 -14.46 -7.02
C TYR A 107 -35.44 -15.26 -5.75
N LEU A 108 -34.54 -15.31 -4.77
CA LEU A 108 -34.81 -15.92 -3.47
C LEU A 108 -35.90 -15.17 -2.70
N ALA A 109 -35.85 -13.85 -2.65
CA ALA A 109 -36.88 -13.02 -2.01
C ALA A 109 -38.26 -13.22 -2.66
N LYS A 110 -38.30 -13.37 -3.99
CA LYS A 110 -39.51 -13.73 -4.73
C LYS A 110 -40.01 -15.13 -4.38
N ALA A 111 -39.11 -16.12 -4.32
CA ALA A 111 -39.47 -17.52 -4.01
C ALA A 111 -40.01 -17.71 -2.59
N VAL A 112 -39.50 -16.96 -1.61
CA VAL A 112 -39.97 -17.00 -0.21
C VAL A 112 -41.28 -16.20 -0.01
N GLY A 113 -41.79 -15.55 -1.06
CA GLY A 113 -43.04 -14.77 -0.99
C GLY A 113 -42.91 -13.45 -0.24
N ILE A 114 -41.67 -12.97 -0.02
CA ILE A 114 -41.39 -11.69 0.66
C ILE A 114 -41.72 -10.51 -0.27
N LEU A 115 -41.58 -10.69 -1.59
CA LEU A 115 -41.99 -9.73 -2.61
C LEU A 115 -43.38 -10.10 -3.13
N LEU A 116 -44.43 -9.73 -2.38
CA LEU A 116 -45.82 -9.70 -2.85
C LEU A 116 -46.08 -8.37 -3.56
N PHE A 117 -45.73 -8.29 -4.85
CA PHE A 117 -46.35 -7.50 -5.93
C PHE A 117 -45.53 -7.66 -7.22
#